data_AF-A0A538M2Z6-F1
#
_entry.id   AF-A0A538M2Z6-F1
#
_cell.length_a   1.000
_cell.length_b   1.000
_cell.length_c   1.000
_cell.angle_alpha   90.00
_cell.angle_beta   90.00
_cell.angle_gamma   90.00
#
_symmetry.space_group_name_H-M   'P 1'
#
loop_
_entity.id
_entity.type
_entity.pdbx_description
1 polymer ?
#
loop_
_entity_poly.entity_id
_entity_poly.type
_entity_poly.pdbx_seq_one_letter_code
_entity_poly.pdbx_strand_id
1 'polypeptide(L)' 'AGRSPHVLHMTATPIPRTLALTVYGDLSVTEIAKPPANRKPIVTSWVTDERGPEAYLRLRKHLDAGR' A
#
# COMPACT_ATOMS: atom_id res chain seq x y z
N ALA A 1 12.19 -38.03 -10.56
CA ALA A 1 12.50 -36.60 -10.76
C ALA A 1 11.33 -35.78 -10.24
N GLY A 2 11.52 -35.04 -9.14
CA GLY A 2 10.45 -34.28 -8.48
C GLY A 2 10.07 -33.03 -9.27
N ARG A 3 8.76 -32.81 -9.48
CA ARG A 3 8.21 -31.60 -10.08
C ARG A 3 8.08 -30.55 -8.97
N SER A 4 8.95 -29.55 -8.95
CA SER A 4 8.75 -28.40 -8.05
C SER A 4 7.51 -27.62 -8.48
N PRO A 5 6.68 -27.12 -7.53
CA PRO A 5 5.52 -26.31 -7.86
C PRO A 5 5.94 -24.91 -8.34
N HIS A 6 5.10 -24.28 -9.15
CA HIS A 6 5.24 -22.85 -9.45
C HIS A 6 4.90 -22.02 -8.21
N VAL A 7 5.72 -21.00 -7.92
CA VAL A 7 5.54 -20.10 -6.77
C VAL A 7 5.40 -18.67 -7.27
N LEU A 8 4.41 -17.94 -6.75
CA LEU A 8 4.18 -16.51 -7.01
C LEU A 8 4.12 -15.77 -5.69
N HIS A 9 5.04 -14.82 -5.47
CA HIS A 9 5.00 -13.91 -4.34
C HIS A 9 4.45 -12.55 -4.77
N MET A 10 3.53 -12.00 -3.98
CA MET A 10 2.94 -10.69 -4.22
C MET A 10 3.09 -9.83 -2.97
N THR A 11 3.53 -8.59 -3.14
CA THR A 11 3.61 -7.58 -2.07
C THR A 11 2.95 -6.28 -2.53
N ALA A 12 2.25 -5.62 -1.62
CA ALA A 12 1.67 -4.30 -1.86
C ALA A 12 2.68 -3.16 -1.59
N THR A 13 3.76 -3.44 -0.85
CA THR A 13 4.82 -2.48 -0.57
C THR A 13 5.95 -2.64 -1.59
N PRO A 14 6.30 -1.59 -2.35
CA PRO A 14 7.46 -1.63 -3.22
C PRO A 14 8.73 -1.85 -2.39
N ILE A 15 9.38 -3.00 -2.55
CA ILE A 15 10.68 -3.29 -1.93
C ILE A 15 11.75 -2.51 -2.71
N PRO A 16 12.76 -1.89 -2.05
CA PRO A 16 13.85 -1.26 -2.76
C PRO A 16 14.49 -2.20 -3.77
N ARG A 17 14.66 -1.73 -5.01
CA ARG A 17 15.11 -2.57 -6.14
C ARG A 17 16.42 -3.30 -5.86
N THR A 18 17.32 -2.67 -5.12
CA THR A 18 18.59 -3.27 -4.70
C THR A 18 18.42 -4.41 -3.71
N LEU A 19 17.47 -4.30 -2.77
CA LEU A 19 17.14 -5.36 -1.81
C LEU A 19 16.44 -6.55 -2.50
N ALA A 20 15.61 -6.27 -3.51
CA ALA A 20 14.98 -7.32 -4.30
C ALA A 20 16.00 -8.20 -5.04
N LEU A 21 17.07 -7.60 -5.59
CA LEU A 21 18.11 -8.34 -6.31
C LEU A 21 19.01 -9.19 -5.40
N THR A 22 19.12 -8.86 -4.11
CA THR A 22 19.98 -9.58 -3.16
C THR A 22 19.23 -10.65 -2.37
N VAL A 23 17.99 -10.37 -1.93
CA VAL A 23 17.18 -11.31 -1.11
C VAL A 23 16.38 -12.28 -1.97
N TYR A 24 15.95 -11.84 -3.16
CA TYR A 24 15.06 -12.58 -4.05
C TYR A 24 15.74 -12.82 -5.42
N GLY A 25 17.08 -12.84 -5.44
CA GLY A 25 17.90 -12.61 -6.64
C GLY A 25 17.63 -13.52 -7.85
N ASP A 26 17.08 -14.71 -7.65
CA ASP A 26 16.69 -15.65 -8.71
C ASP A 26 15.24 -15.52 -9.18
N LEU A 27 14.41 -14.72 -8.51
CA LEU A 27 13.02 -14.48 -8.87
C LEU A 27 12.91 -13.45 -9.99
N SER A 28 12.16 -13.79 -11.03
CA SER A 28 11.71 -12.82 -12.04
C SER A 28 10.68 -11.87 -11.40
N VAL A 29 11.04 -10.59 -11.24
CA VAL A 29 10.19 -9.58 -10.60
C VAL A 29 9.35 -8.84 -11.64
N THR A 30 8.04 -8.71 -11.38
CA THR A 30 7.13 -7.86 -12.14
C THR A 30 6.46 -6.86 -11.20
N GLU A 31 6.26 -5.62 -11.64
CA GLU A 31 5.65 -4.55 -10.86
C GLU A 31 4.32 -4.08 -11.47
N ILE A 32 3.31 -3.87 -10.63
CA ILE A 32 2.02 -3.26 -11.00
C ILE A 32 1.98 -1.83 -10.44
N ALA A 33 2.51 -0.87 -11.18
CA ALA A 33 2.73 0.49 -10.67
C ALA A 33 1.47 1.39 -10.69
N LYS A 34 0.48 1.07 -11.52
CA LYS A 34 -0.68 1.95 -11.72
C LYS A 34 -1.83 1.55 -10.80
N PRO A 35 -2.47 2.53 -10.12
CA PRO A 35 -3.70 2.24 -9.40
C PRO A 35 -4.83 1.89 -10.38
N PRO A 36 -5.89 1.21 -9.91
CA PRO A 36 -7.09 0.98 -10.72
C PRO A 36 -7.66 2.29 -11.27
N ALA A 37 -8.22 2.25 -12.49
CA ALA A 37 -8.68 3.43 -13.22
C ALA A 37 -9.67 4.32 -12.43
N ASN A 38 -10.50 3.71 -11.57
CA ASN A 38 -11.53 4.41 -10.81
C ASN A 38 -11.07 4.87 -9.41
N ARG A 39 -9.77 4.79 -9.09
CA ARG A 39 -9.27 5.20 -7.77
C ARG A 39 -9.25 6.72 -7.67
N LYS A 40 -10.05 7.28 -6.75
CA LYS A 40 -10.01 8.71 -6.43
C LYS A 40 -8.73 9.06 -5.64
N PRO A 41 -8.11 10.21 -5.89
CA PRO A 41 -6.97 10.66 -5.10
C PRO A 41 -7.37 10.86 -3.63
N ILE A 42 -6.46 10.52 -2.71
CA ILE A 42 -6.66 10.73 -1.29
C ILE A 42 -6.36 12.20 -0.98
N VAL A 43 -7.27 12.89 -0.27
CA VAL A 43 -7.01 14.23 0.26
C VAL A 43 -6.19 14.08 1.53
N THR A 44 -4.88 14.28 1.42
CA THR A 44 -3.93 14.21 2.53
C THR A 44 -3.65 15.60 3.09
N SER A 45 -3.73 15.76 4.41
CA SER A 45 -3.41 17.01 5.12
C SER A 45 -2.62 16.73 6.38
N TRP A 46 -1.66 17.61 6.69
CA TRP A 46 -0.97 17.60 7.97
C TRP A 46 -1.78 18.38 9.01
N VAL A 47 -1.88 17.85 10.23
CA VAL A 47 -2.65 18.45 11.34
C VAL A 47 -1.67 18.71 12.47
N THR A 48 -1.62 19.95 12.94
CA THR A 48 -0.84 20.33 14.12
C THR A 48 -1.51 19.79 15.38
N ASP A 49 -0.74 19.67 16.47
CA ASP A 49 -1.25 19.17 17.74
C ASP A 49 -2.48 19.96 18.24
N GLU A 50 -2.41 21.29 18.17
CA GLU A 50 -3.51 22.22 18.51
C GLU A 50 -4.81 21.95 17.74
N ARG A 51 -4.70 21.48 16.49
CA ARG A 51 -5.84 21.18 15.61
C ARG A 51 -6.24 19.71 15.65
N GLY A 52 -5.60 18.89 16.49
CA GLY A 52 -5.95 17.49 16.72
C GLY A 52 -7.45 17.26 16.97
N PRO A 53 -8.14 18.09 17.79
CA PRO A 53 -9.58 17.94 18.02
C PRO A 53 -10.42 18.00 16.72
N GLU A 54 -10.05 18.83 15.75
CA GLU A 54 -10.75 18.90 14.45
C GLU A 54 -10.63 17.60 13.66
N ALA A 55 -9.47 16.93 13.73
CA ALA A 55 -9.26 15.64 13.08
C ALA A 55 -10.18 14.55 13.67
N TYR A 56 -10.34 14.53 15.01
CA TYR A 56 -11.25 13.61 15.67
C TYR A 56 -12.72 13.89 15.35
N LEU A 57 -13.12 15.16 15.24
CA LEU A 57 -14.47 15.52 14.79
C LEU A 57 -14.75 15.02 13.37
N ARG A 58 -13.77 15.16 12.45
CA ARG A 58 -13.88 14.64 11.09
C ARG A 58 -13.98 13.11 11.08
N LEU A 59 -13.18 12.43 11.89
CA LEU A 59 -13.24 10.97 12.04
C LEU A 59 -14.63 10.53 12.51
N ARG A 60 -15.16 11.16 13.57
CA ARG A 60 -16.48 10.85 14.11
C ARG A 60 -17.58 10.99 13.06
N LYS A 61 -17.55 12.09 12.29
CA LYS A 61 -18.49 12.32 11.17
C LYS A 61 -18.43 11.22 10.11
N HIS A 62 -17.26 10.64 9.84
CA HIS A 62 -17.13 9.51 8.91
C HIS A 62 -17.68 8.21 9.49
N LEU A 63 -17.35 7.92 10.76
CA LEU A 63 -17.87 6.75 11.48
C LEU A 63 -19.41 6.76 11.57
N ASP A 64 -20.01 7.90 11.90
CA ASP A 64 -21.47 8.07 11.97
C ASP A 64 -22.13 7.89 10.59
N ALA A 65 -21.39 8.17 9.51
CA ALA A 65 -21.82 7.95 8.13
C ALA A 65 -21.50 6.53 7.61
N GLY A 66 -20.95 5.63 8.45
CA GLY A 66 -20.57 4.27 8.08
C GLY A 66 -19.43 4.20 7.06
N ARG A 67 -18.52 5.18 7.06
CA ARG A 67 -17.41 5.30 6.12
C ARG A 67 -16.05 5.33 6.81
#